data_AF-A0A8T7K5J0-F1
#
_entry.id   AF-A0A8T7K5J0-F1
#
_cell.length_a   1.000
_cell.length_b   1.000
_cell.length_c   1.000
_cell.angle_alpha   90.00
_cell.angle_beta   90.00
_cell.angle_gamma   90.00
#
_symmetry.space_group_name_H-M   'P 1'
#
loop_
_entity.id
_entity.type
_entity.pdbx_description
1 polymer ?
#
loop_
_entity_poly.entity_id
_entity_poly.type
_entity_poly.pdbx_seq_one_letter_code
_entity_poly.pdbx_strand_id
1 'polypeptide(L)'
;MKLSRAGRALLILIVVLVVFGVLYAALILPDMLHWGATMEEINAPLIGDDILADANYESTRAITINAPASDVWPWVAQLGQGRGGMYSYEVLENLFGCNSQNATQILSEFQTLNIGDSFSMCASRPPFTVVAIEPNAAFVVQSADNTHTWSWIVQSIDDGTSRVITRMRAVVGPTLGEQLNEAIVLDPVQFLMETKTLLGIKERAEGTIGGSALDTLEVLLWFVAVLLTALALAAALVGRDWWPPLAVGLLAVVALWFLLEARALLPQGLLLIALIFVGLLWGLSKRTLPRQPAAG
;
A
#
# COMPACT_ATOMS: atom_id res chain seq x y z
N MET A 1 12.94 11.20 -42.58
CA MET A 1 11.48 11.47 -42.45
C MET A 1 11.25 12.30 -41.20
N LYS A 2 10.79 13.56 -41.30
CA LYS A 2 10.49 14.38 -40.11
C LYS A 2 9.17 13.91 -39.50
N LEU A 3 9.17 13.43 -38.25
CA LEU A 3 7.93 13.08 -37.55
C LEU A 3 6.99 14.29 -37.51
N SER A 4 5.70 14.03 -37.77
CA SER A 4 4.61 15.00 -37.60
C SER A 4 4.54 15.49 -36.15
N ARG A 5 3.89 16.63 -35.90
CA ARG A 5 3.72 17.16 -34.52
C ARG A 5 3.08 16.11 -33.60
N ALA A 6 2.08 15.38 -34.10
CA ALA A 6 1.44 14.28 -33.38
C ALA A 6 2.40 13.10 -33.12
N GLY A 7 3.22 12.73 -34.12
CA GLY A 7 4.21 11.65 -33.96
C GLY A 7 5.30 11.98 -32.93
N ARG A 8 5.72 13.24 -32.83
CA ARG A 8 6.67 13.68 -31.79
C ARG A 8 6.03 13.68 -30.40
N ALA A 9 4.78 14.11 -30.28
CA ALA A 9 4.06 14.10 -29.00
C ALA A 9 3.86 12.66 -28.48
N LEU A 10 3.48 11.74 -29.37
CA LEU A 10 3.35 10.32 -29.02
C LEU A 10 4.69 9.71 -28.58
N LEU A 11 5.77 10.01 -29.30
CA LEU A 11 7.10 9.53 -28.93
C LEU A 11 7.54 10.05 -27.55
N ILE A 12 7.32 11.33 -27.27
CA ILE A 12 7.64 11.93 -25.96
C ILE A 12 6.83 11.24 -24.86
N LEU A 13 5.53 11.02 -25.07
CA LEU A 13 4.68 10.33 -24.10
C LEU A 13 5.18 8.91 -23.80
N ILE A 14 5.53 8.14 -24.84
CA ILE A 14 6.09 6.79 -24.67
C ILE A 14 7.39 6.85 -23.86
N VAL A 15 8.30 7.77 -24.21
CA VAL A 15 9.57 7.93 -23.47
C VAL A 15 9.31 8.27 -22.00
N VAL A 16 8.38 9.19 -21.71
CA VAL A 16 8.03 9.56 -20.34
C VAL A 16 7.47 8.37 -19.56
N LEU A 17 6.54 7.60 -20.15
CA LEU A 17 5.95 6.42 -19.50
C LEU A 17 7.01 5.33 -19.26
N VAL A 18 7.91 5.11 -20.21
CA VAL A 18 9.01 4.15 -20.06
C VAL A 18 9.97 4.59 -18.96
N VAL A 19 10.39 5.85 -18.95
CA VAL A 19 11.27 6.39 -17.90
C VAL A 19 10.61 6.28 -16.53
N PHE A 20 9.32 6.63 -16.42
CA PHE A 20 8.57 6.50 -15.18
C PHE A 20 8.47 5.05 -14.72
N GLY A 21 8.12 4.12 -15.62
CA GLY A 21 8.05 2.70 -15.33
C GLY A 21 9.39 2.12 -14.87
N VAL A 22 10.50 2.55 -15.48
CA VAL A 22 11.86 2.14 -15.06
C VAL A 22 12.19 2.69 -13.68
N LEU A 23 11.90 3.96 -13.40
CA LEU A 23 12.12 4.54 -12.07
C LEU A 23 11.26 3.86 -11.00
N TYR A 24 10.01 3.54 -11.32
CA TYR A 24 9.12 2.78 -10.45
C TYR A 24 9.71 1.40 -10.14
N ALA A 25 10.07 0.64 -11.18
CA ALA A 25 10.63 -0.70 -11.00
C ALA A 25 11.99 -0.71 -10.26
N ALA A 26 12.80 0.34 -10.41
CA ALA A 26 14.15 0.38 -9.85
C ALA A 26 14.24 0.99 -8.43
N LEU A 27 13.34 1.92 -8.09
CA LEU A 27 13.43 2.69 -6.84
C LEU A 27 12.28 2.43 -5.90
N ILE A 28 11.08 2.23 -6.44
CA ILE A 28 9.85 2.18 -5.67
C ILE A 28 9.50 0.73 -5.32
N LEU A 29 9.43 -0.11 -6.35
CA LEU A 29 9.00 -1.49 -6.20
C LEU A 29 9.88 -2.27 -5.21
N PRO A 30 11.23 -2.17 -5.25
CA PRO A 30 12.07 -2.90 -4.29
C PRO A 30 11.83 -2.48 -2.84
N ASP A 31 11.60 -1.18 -2.58
CA ASP A 31 11.35 -0.66 -1.24
C ASP A 31 9.98 -1.13 -0.70
N MET A 32 8.96 -1.17 -1.57
CA MET A 32 7.64 -1.69 -1.24
C MET A 32 7.64 -3.21 -0.98
N LEU A 33 8.41 -3.97 -1.77
CA LEU A 33 8.53 -5.41 -1.63
C LEU A 33 9.26 -5.81 -0.34
N HIS A 34 10.20 -4.98 0.13
CA HIS A 34 11.10 -5.30 1.23
C HIS A 34 10.90 -4.40 2.45
N TRP A 35 9.74 -3.76 2.58
CA TRP A 35 9.53 -2.71 3.57
C TRP A 35 9.86 -3.17 4.99
N GLY A 36 10.80 -2.46 5.60
CA GLY A 36 11.28 -2.72 6.95
C GLY A 36 12.08 -4.01 7.12
N ALA A 37 12.15 -4.90 6.13
CA ALA A 37 12.90 -6.15 6.18
C ALA A 37 14.40 -5.94 5.90
N THR A 38 15.22 -6.75 6.55
CA THR A 38 16.66 -6.79 6.34
C THR A 38 17.04 -7.74 5.20
N MET A 39 18.23 -7.57 4.62
CA MET A 39 18.73 -8.50 3.61
C MET A 39 18.87 -9.93 4.13
N GLU A 40 19.12 -10.12 5.43
CA GLU A 40 19.15 -11.45 6.03
C GLU A 40 17.76 -12.08 6.05
N GLU A 41 16.75 -11.34 6.47
CA GLU A 41 15.34 -11.78 6.48
C GLU A 41 14.84 -12.10 5.06
N ILE A 42 15.19 -11.27 4.07
CA ILE A 42 14.81 -11.47 2.66
C ILE A 42 15.41 -12.77 2.11
N ASN A 43 16.66 -13.11 2.45
CA ASN A 43 17.33 -14.30 1.92
C ASN A 43 17.18 -15.54 2.80
N ALA A 44 16.63 -15.41 4.01
CA ALA A 44 16.41 -16.52 4.91
C ALA A 44 15.29 -17.44 4.41
N PRO A 45 15.42 -18.76 4.57
CA PRO A 45 14.29 -19.66 4.38
C PRO A 45 13.27 -19.42 5.50
N LEU A 46 12.02 -19.18 5.11
CA LEU A 46 10.90 -18.99 6.03
C LEU A 46 9.87 -20.12 5.86
N ILE A 47 9.08 -20.35 6.91
CA ILE A 47 7.99 -21.33 6.84
C ILE A 47 7.04 -20.97 5.70
N GLY A 48 6.68 -21.97 4.88
CA GLY A 48 5.81 -21.81 3.73
C GLY A 48 6.51 -21.57 2.40
N ASP A 49 7.82 -21.27 2.38
CA ASP A 49 8.57 -21.10 1.13
C ASP A 49 8.57 -22.37 0.27
N ASP A 50 8.52 -23.54 0.91
CA ASP A 50 8.48 -24.86 0.27
C ASP A 50 7.10 -25.24 -0.29
N ILE A 51 6.02 -24.62 0.20
CA ILE A 51 4.64 -24.85 -0.28
C ILE A 51 4.46 -24.32 -1.70
N LEU A 52 5.12 -23.19 -2.02
CA LEU A 52 5.14 -22.58 -3.34
C LEU A 52 6.58 -22.39 -3.83
N ALA A 53 7.24 -23.53 -4.09
CA ALA A 53 8.66 -23.58 -4.42
C ALA A 53 9.01 -22.92 -5.77
N ASP A 54 8.05 -22.82 -6.69
CA ASP A 54 8.19 -22.22 -8.03
C ASP A 54 7.69 -20.77 -8.11
N ALA A 55 7.45 -20.12 -6.96
CA ALA A 55 7.08 -18.72 -6.90
C ALA A 55 8.06 -17.85 -7.71
N ASN A 56 7.51 -16.97 -8.54
CA ASN A 56 8.27 -16.04 -9.38
C ASN A 56 8.09 -14.57 -8.94
N TYR A 57 7.35 -14.37 -7.85
CA TYR A 57 7.11 -13.08 -7.24
C TYR A 57 7.08 -13.26 -5.71
N GLU A 58 7.75 -12.36 -4.99
CA GLU A 58 7.87 -12.43 -3.54
C GLU A 58 7.99 -11.04 -2.94
N SER A 59 7.30 -10.81 -1.82
CA SER A 59 7.48 -9.65 -0.95
C SER A 59 7.76 -10.12 0.48
N THR A 60 8.76 -9.54 1.13
CA THR A 60 9.08 -9.79 2.55
C THR A 60 9.02 -8.47 3.30
N ARG A 61 8.07 -8.30 4.21
CA ARG A 61 7.91 -7.07 5.00
C ARG A 61 8.06 -7.38 6.47
N ALA A 62 8.62 -6.45 7.24
CA ALA A 62 8.86 -6.71 8.65
C ALA A 62 8.85 -5.45 9.51
N ILE A 63 8.40 -5.59 10.76
CA ILE A 63 8.36 -4.52 11.75
C ILE A 63 8.87 -4.99 13.10
N THR A 64 9.57 -4.10 13.80
CA THR A 64 9.98 -4.32 15.19
C THR A 64 8.91 -3.77 16.13
N ILE A 65 8.50 -4.59 17.10
CA ILE A 65 7.49 -4.27 18.10
C ILE A 65 8.15 -4.30 19.48
N ASN A 66 7.98 -3.24 20.24
CA ASN A 66 8.48 -3.08 21.61
C ASN A 66 7.53 -3.76 22.60
N ALA A 67 7.26 -5.05 22.33
CA ALA A 67 6.52 -5.93 23.20
C ALA A 67 7.07 -7.37 23.06
N PRO A 68 6.98 -8.20 24.12
CA PRO A 68 7.34 -9.60 24.07
C PRO A 68 6.59 -10.34 22.96
N ALA A 69 7.21 -11.36 22.34
CA ALA A 69 6.56 -12.17 21.31
C ALA A 69 5.25 -12.83 21.81
N SER A 70 5.18 -13.18 23.10
CA SER A 70 3.96 -13.72 23.75
C SER A 70 2.79 -12.74 23.77
N ASP A 71 3.06 -11.44 23.74
CA ASP A 71 2.05 -10.39 23.78
C ASP A 71 1.66 -9.95 22.36
N VAL A 72 2.55 -10.15 21.39
CA VAL A 72 2.32 -9.90 19.97
C VAL A 72 1.54 -11.04 19.30
N TRP A 73 1.93 -12.29 19.56
CA TRP A 73 1.33 -13.46 18.91
C TRP A 73 -0.20 -13.50 18.98
N PRO A 74 -0.86 -13.22 20.11
CA PRO A 74 -2.32 -13.25 20.20
C PRO A 74 -3.03 -12.31 19.22
N TRP A 75 -2.41 -11.18 18.84
CA TRP A 75 -2.92 -10.29 17.81
C TRP A 75 -2.76 -10.90 16.42
N VAL A 76 -1.60 -11.49 16.12
CA VAL A 76 -1.34 -12.18 14.85
C VAL A 76 -2.27 -13.39 14.67
N ALA A 77 -2.45 -14.19 15.70
CA ALA A 77 -3.24 -15.43 15.66
C ALA A 77 -4.73 -15.19 15.36
N GLN A 78 -5.27 -14.02 15.72
CA GLN A 78 -6.67 -13.68 15.49
C GLN A 78 -6.90 -12.83 14.23
N LEU A 79 -5.89 -12.66 13.37
CA LEU A 79 -6.05 -11.98 12.09
C LEU A 79 -7.14 -12.65 11.24
N GLY A 80 -7.93 -11.81 10.58
CA GLY A 80 -8.95 -12.25 9.62
C GLY A 80 -10.30 -11.57 9.81
N GLN A 81 -11.02 -11.42 8.71
CA GLN A 81 -12.39 -10.94 8.68
C GLN A 81 -13.32 -11.96 9.37
N GLY A 82 -14.15 -11.46 10.29
CA GLY A 82 -14.95 -12.32 11.18
C GLY A 82 -14.17 -12.88 12.37
N ARG A 83 -12.88 -12.54 12.50
CA ARG A 83 -12.05 -12.80 13.68
C ARG A 83 -11.74 -11.49 14.40
N GLY A 84 -10.47 -11.21 14.67
CA GLY A 84 -10.00 -9.96 15.24
C GLY A 84 -9.86 -8.81 14.23
N GLY A 85 -10.14 -9.03 12.94
CA GLY A 85 -9.94 -8.06 11.87
C GLY A 85 -8.52 -8.11 11.29
N MET A 86 -8.26 -7.29 10.26
CA MET A 86 -6.94 -7.21 9.63
C MET A 86 -6.05 -6.12 10.23
N TYR A 87 -6.57 -5.31 11.16
CA TYR A 87 -5.87 -4.15 11.75
C TYR A 87 -5.42 -3.10 10.74
N SER A 88 -6.01 -3.14 9.55
CA SER A 88 -5.68 -2.24 8.45
C SER A 88 -6.62 -1.00 8.46
N TYR A 89 -6.93 -0.41 7.32
CA TYR A 89 -7.87 0.70 7.18
C TYR A 89 -9.34 0.22 7.13
N GLU A 90 -10.02 0.17 8.28
CA GLU A 90 -11.44 -0.23 8.36
C GLU A 90 -12.34 0.58 7.41
N VAL A 91 -12.09 1.89 7.29
CA VAL A 91 -12.86 2.78 6.43
C VAL A 91 -12.76 2.37 4.95
N LEU A 92 -11.58 1.93 4.49
CA LEU A 92 -11.38 1.47 3.12
C LEU A 92 -12.01 0.10 2.92
N GLU A 93 -11.77 -0.83 3.84
CA GLU A 93 -12.38 -2.16 3.81
C GLU A 93 -13.91 -2.07 3.74
N ASN A 94 -14.51 -1.19 4.55
CA ASN A 94 -15.96 -0.97 4.58
C ASN A 94 -16.49 -0.25 3.33
N LEU A 95 -15.72 0.67 2.75
CA LEU A 95 -16.06 1.29 1.45
C LEU A 95 -16.20 0.23 0.35
N PHE A 96 -15.37 -0.83 0.40
CA PHE A 96 -15.42 -1.95 -0.53
C PHE A 96 -16.32 -3.11 -0.06
N GLY A 97 -17.15 -2.90 0.97
CA GLY A 97 -18.18 -3.84 1.41
C GLY A 97 -17.66 -5.02 2.25
N CYS A 98 -16.48 -4.91 2.86
CA CYS A 98 -15.92 -5.98 3.69
C CYS A 98 -16.52 -6.06 5.10
N ASN A 99 -17.32 -5.08 5.54
CA ASN A 99 -17.92 -5.05 6.88
C ASN A 99 -16.92 -5.45 7.99
N SER A 100 -15.73 -4.85 7.93
CA SER A 100 -14.60 -5.11 8.80
C SER A 100 -14.72 -4.31 10.09
N GLN A 101 -14.34 -4.96 11.19
CA GLN A 101 -14.23 -4.37 12.51
C GLN A 101 -12.97 -4.94 13.16
N ASN A 102 -12.05 -4.06 13.55
CA ASN A 102 -10.84 -4.49 14.23
C ASN A 102 -11.08 -4.61 15.73
N ALA A 103 -10.66 -5.73 16.29
CA ALA A 103 -10.64 -5.93 17.72
C ALA A 103 -9.66 -4.96 18.40
N THR A 104 -10.07 -4.45 19.56
CA THR A 104 -9.24 -3.66 20.47
C THR A 104 -8.77 -4.47 21.67
N GLN A 105 -9.08 -5.76 21.69
CA GLN A 105 -8.71 -6.70 22.74
C GLN A 105 -8.42 -8.09 22.14
N ILE A 106 -7.77 -8.95 22.92
CA ILE A 106 -7.59 -10.35 22.57
C ILE A 106 -8.91 -11.10 22.74
N LEU A 107 -9.31 -11.83 21.70
CA LEU A 107 -10.52 -12.65 21.65
C LEU A 107 -10.12 -14.11 21.86
N SER A 108 -10.56 -14.70 22.98
CA SER A 108 -10.11 -16.03 23.41
C SER A 108 -10.52 -17.14 22.44
N GLU A 109 -11.63 -16.94 21.72
CA GLU A 109 -12.15 -17.85 20.71
C GLU A 109 -11.26 -18.00 19.46
N PHE A 110 -10.35 -17.06 19.21
CA PHE A 110 -9.52 -17.03 18.00
C PHE A 110 -8.04 -17.36 18.25
N GLN A 111 -7.69 -17.80 19.46
CA GLN A 111 -6.29 -18.07 19.85
C GLN A 111 -5.80 -19.46 19.45
N THR A 112 -6.71 -20.36 19.09
CA THR A 112 -6.35 -21.68 18.55
C THR A 112 -6.51 -21.65 17.04
N LEU A 113 -5.40 -21.83 16.32
CA LEU A 113 -5.36 -22.02 14.87
C LEU A 113 -5.19 -23.49 14.55
N ASN A 114 -5.91 -23.98 13.55
CA ASN A 114 -5.78 -25.32 13.01
C ASN A 114 -5.49 -25.27 11.51
N ILE A 115 -4.74 -26.26 11.03
CA ILE A 115 -4.58 -26.49 9.59
C ILE A 115 -5.98 -26.76 9.00
N GLY A 116 -6.30 -26.09 7.91
CA GLY A 116 -7.61 -26.11 7.27
C GLY A 116 -8.55 -24.98 7.69
N ASP A 117 -8.18 -24.18 8.69
CA ASP A 117 -8.99 -23.01 9.08
C ASP A 117 -9.06 -21.99 7.93
N SER A 118 -10.23 -21.37 7.78
CA SER A 118 -10.44 -20.30 6.81
C SER A 118 -9.81 -18.99 7.28
N PHE A 119 -9.04 -18.36 6.40
CA PHE A 119 -8.47 -17.03 6.57
C PHE A 119 -9.08 -16.09 5.52
N SER A 120 -10.13 -15.37 5.91
CA SER A 120 -10.79 -14.39 5.04
C SER A 120 -10.19 -13.00 5.24
N MET A 121 -9.89 -12.29 4.15
CA MET A 121 -9.61 -10.84 4.22
C MET A 121 -10.88 -10.00 4.05
N CYS A 122 -11.86 -10.53 3.32
CA CYS A 122 -13.10 -9.84 2.96
C CYS A 122 -14.13 -10.85 2.43
N ALA A 123 -15.40 -10.70 2.81
CA ALA A 123 -16.44 -11.71 2.52
C ALA A 123 -16.74 -11.83 1.02
N SER A 124 -16.43 -10.79 0.24
CA SER A 124 -16.59 -10.78 -1.21
C SER A 124 -15.43 -11.43 -1.97
N ARG A 125 -14.38 -11.88 -1.27
CA ARG A 125 -13.22 -12.54 -1.87
C ARG A 125 -13.09 -13.99 -1.41
N PRO A 126 -12.53 -14.88 -2.24
CA PRO A 126 -12.19 -16.23 -1.82
C PRO A 126 -11.26 -16.17 -0.59
N PRO A 127 -11.54 -16.95 0.47
CA PRO A 127 -10.66 -17.02 1.61
C PRO A 127 -9.39 -17.78 1.26
N PHE A 128 -8.31 -17.46 1.97
CA PHE A 128 -7.15 -18.33 2.07
C PHE A 128 -7.44 -19.45 3.06
N THR A 129 -6.62 -20.49 3.06
CA THR A 129 -6.70 -21.61 4.01
C THR A 129 -5.39 -21.73 4.77
N VAL A 130 -5.44 -21.94 6.08
CA VAL A 130 -4.24 -22.20 6.90
C VAL A 130 -3.65 -23.55 6.52
N VAL A 131 -2.39 -23.56 6.09
CA VAL A 131 -1.70 -24.76 5.55
C VAL A 131 -0.50 -25.20 6.39
N ALA A 132 0.09 -24.29 7.17
CA ALA A 132 1.18 -24.62 8.09
C ALA A 132 1.11 -23.73 9.34
N ILE A 133 1.55 -24.27 10.48
CA ILE A 133 1.54 -23.58 11.78
C ILE A 133 2.80 -23.97 12.56
N GLU A 134 3.49 -22.97 13.09
CA GLU A 134 4.41 -23.12 14.22
C GLU A 134 3.73 -22.54 15.46
N PRO A 135 3.38 -23.37 16.46
CA PRO A 135 2.62 -22.92 17.62
C PRO A 135 3.26 -21.71 18.31
N ASN A 136 2.47 -20.66 18.52
CA ASN A 136 2.89 -19.41 19.17
C ASN A 136 3.99 -18.62 18.44
N ALA A 137 4.27 -18.93 17.18
CA ALA A 137 5.35 -18.29 16.43
C ALA A 137 4.96 -17.94 14.99
N ALA A 138 4.31 -18.85 14.25
CA ALA A 138 3.99 -18.58 12.86
C ALA A 138 2.75 -19.34 12.35
N PHE A 139 2.14 -18.81 11.30
CA PHE A 139 1.22 -19.57 10.46
C PHE A 139 1.35 -19.15 8.99
N VAL A 140 0.97 -20.06 8.08
CA VAL A 140 0.98 -19.84 6.64
C VAL A 140 -0.41 -20.09 6.10
N VAL A 141 -0.87 -19.22 5.20
CA VAL A 141 -2.13 -19.38 4.48
C VAL A 141 -1.89 -19.48 2.98
N GLN A 142 -2.71 -20.27 2.29
CA GLN A 142 -2.62 -20.48 0.84
C GLN A 142 -3.93 -20.08 0.16
N SER A 143 -3.84 -19.46 -1.02
CA SER A 143 -5.01 -19.10 -1.82
C SER A 143 -5.73 -20.33 -2.36
N ALA A 144 -7.04 -20.23 -2.61
CA ALA A 144 -7.85 -21.35 -3.08
C ALA A 144 -7.42 -21.93 -4.45
N ASP A 145 -6.76 -21.12 -5.28
CA ASP A 145 -6.20 -21.52 -6.57
C ASP A 145 -4.73 -21.98 -6.48
N ASN A 146 -4.16 -22.02 -5.26
CA ASN A 146 -2.78 -22.43 -4.96
C ASN A 146 -1.70 -21.58 -5.65
N THR A 147 -2.03 -20.36 -6.07
CA THR A 147 -1.08 -19.46 -6.74
C THR A 147 -0.39 -18.50 -5.76
N HIS A 148 -0.87 -18.39 -4.52
CA HIS A 148 -0.30 -17.49 -3.51
C HIS A 148 -0.14 -18.20 -2.15
N THR A 149 0.94 -17.90 -1.46
CA THR A 149 1.14 -18.26 -0.05
C THR A 149 1.55 -17.05 0.76
N TRP A 150 1.00 -16.92 1.96
CA TRP A 150 1.24 -15.80 2.85
C TRP A 150 1.59 -16.27 4.25
N SER A 151 2.82 -15.98 4.66
CA SER A 151 3.37 -16.36 5.97
C SER A 151 3.32 -15.18 6.93
N TRP A 152 2.97 -15.46 8.18
CA TRP A 152 2.98 -14.54 9.30
C TRP A 152 3.82 -15.13 10.42
N ILE A 153 4.89 -14.43 10.82
CA ILE A 153 5.92 -14.96 11.71
C ILE A 153 6.21 -13.92 12.80
N VAL A 154 6.27 -14.35 14.05
CA VAL A 154 6.64 -13.57 15.22
C VAL A 154 7.88 -14.21 15.85
N GLN A 155 8.98 -13.47 15.88
CA GLN A 155 10.25 -13.89 16.47
C GLN A 155 10.56 -13.01 17.68
N SER A 156 11.08 -13.59 18.76
CA SER A 156 11.64 -12.81 19.86
C SER A 156 13.01 -12.28 19.46
N ILE A 157 13.24 -10.98 19.71
CA ILE A 157 14.58 -10.37 19.64
C ILE A 157 15.21 -10.45 21.04
N ASP A 158 14.44 -10.07 22.05
CA ASP A 158 14.75 -10.14 23.47
C ASP A 158 13.46 -10.28 24.31
N ASP A 159 13.57 -10.18 25.64
CA ASP A 159 12.46 -10.34 26.57
C ASP A 159 11.36 -9.28 26.42
N GLY A 160 11.66 -8.11 25.86
CA GLY A 160 10.73 -6.98 25.73
C GLY A 160 10.42 -6.59 24.28
N THR A 161 11.08 -7.22 23.32
CA THR A 161 11.04 -6.81 21.91
C THR A 161 10.89 -8.03 21.00
N SER A 162 10.08 -7.88 19.96
CA SER A 162 9.84 -8.89 18.96
C SER A 162 9.90 -8.33 17.55
N ARG A 163 10.04 -9.25 16.60
CA ARG A 163 10.07 -9.01 15.18
C ARG A 163 8.87 -9.71 14.55
N VAL A 164 8.04 -8.96 13.84
CA VAL A 164 6.98 -9.55 13.01
C VAL A 164 7.44 -9.49 11.56
N ILE A 165 7.50 -10.65 10.93
CA ILE A 165 7.88 -10.83 9.53
C ILE A 165 6.67 -11.40 8.80
N THR A 166 6.39 -10.86 7.62
CA THR A 166 5.41 -11.41 6.71
C THR A 166 6.03 -11.61 5.33
N ARG A 167 5.71 -12.75 4.71
CA ARG A 167 6.18 -13.09 3.37
C ARG A 167 5.01 -13.54 2.52
N MET A 168 4.78 -12.83 1.42
CA MET A 168 3.87 -13.25 0.37
C MET A 168 4.69 -13.78 -0.80
N ARG A 169 4.32 -14.95 -1.31
CA ARG A 169 4.87 -15.54 -2.53
C ARG A 169 3.74 -15.80 -3.51
N ALA A 170 3.99 -15.56 -4.78
CA ALA A 170 3.02 -15.77 -5.84
C ALA A 170 3.64 -16.42 -7.09
N VAL A 171 2.80 -17.17 -7.82
CA VAL A 171 3.06 -17.61 -9.20
C VAL A 171 2.24 -16.72 -10.13
N VAL A 172 2.92 -15.74 -10.70
CA VAL A 172 2.35 -14.78 -11.66
C VAL A 172 2.46 -15.34 -13.07
N GLY A 173 1.40 -15.18 -13.86
CA GLY A 173 1.36 -15.66 -15.24
C GLY A 173 2.47 -15.03 -16.13
N PRO A 174 2.86 -15.72 -17.21
CA PRO A 174 4.03 -15.33 -18.00
C PRO A 174 3.80 -14.09 -18.88
N THR A 175 2.56 -13.62 -19.04
CA THR A 175 2.29 -12.49 -19.92
C THR A 175 2.75 -11.18 -19.28
N LEU A 176 3.19 -10.23 -20.12
CA LEU A 176 3.55 -8.89 -19.65
C LEU A 176 2.36 -8.20 -18.96
N GLY A 177 1.13 -8.46 -19.40
CA GLY A 177 -0.07 -7.90 -18.80
C GLY A 177 -0.28 -8.38 -17.36
N GLU A 178 -0.08 -9.68 -17.10
CA GLU A 178 -0.17 -10.26 -15.75
C GLU A 178 0.92 -9.72 -14.84
N GLN A 179 2.17 -9.69 -15.31
CA GLN A 179 3.29 -9.14 -14.54
C GLN A 179 3.11 -7.66 -14.19
N LEU A 180 2.59 -6.85 -15.12
CA LEU A 180 2.30 -5.44 -14.86
C LEU A 180 1.11 -5.27 -13.92
N ASN A 181 0.09 -6.11 -14.03
CA ASN A 181 -1.05 -6.09 -13.12
C ASN A 181 -0.61 -6.40 -11.69
N GLU A 182 0.24 -7.42 -11.51
CA GLU A 182 0.83 -7.73 -10.21
C GLU A 182 1.57 -6.51 -9.68
N ALA A 183 2.61 -6.06 -10.40
CA ALA A 183 3.55 -5.07 -9.90
C ALA A 183 2.97 -3.67 -9.72
N ILE A 184 1.96 -3.25 -10.50
CA ILE A 184 1.46 -1.87 -10.52
C ILE A 184 0.08 -1.74 -9.86
N VAL A 185 -0.65 -2.85 -9.70
CA VAL A 185 -2.02 -2.81 -9.14
C VAL A 185 -2.12 -3.62 -7.86
N LEU A 186 -1.82 -4.92 -7.91
CA LEU A 186 -2.03 -5.79 -6.76
C LEU A 186 -1.04 -5.49 -5.64
N ASP A 187 0.24 -5.41 -5.98
CA ASP A 187 1.31 -5.19 -5.02
C ASP A 187 1.21 -3.88 -4.27
N PRO A 188 0.94 -2.74 -4.94
CA PRO A 188 0.74 -1.49 -4.22
C PRO A 188 -0.43 -1.51 -3.25
N VAL A 189 -1.53 -2.19 -3.61
CA VAL A 189 -2.67 -2.35 -2.71
C VAL A 189 -2.29 -3.26 -1.54
N GLN A 190 -1.60 -4.38 -1.80
CA GLN A 190 -1.16 -5.28 -0.75
C GLN A 190 -0.17 -4.59 0.19
N PHE A 191 0.86 -3.94 -0.33
CA PHE A 191 1.84 -3.16 0.44
C PHE A 191 1.15 -2.19 1.40
N LEU A 192 0.20 -1.40 0.88
CA LEU A 192 -0.52 -0.40 1.66
C LEU A 192 -1.30 -1.03 2.83
N MET A 193 -2.05 -2.08 2.54
CA MET A 193 -2.91 -2.74 3.52
C MET A 193 -2.09 -3.53 4.54
N GLU A 194 -1.11 -4.30 4.09
CA GLU A 194 -0.24 -5.13 4.92
C GLU A 194 0.65 -4.29 5.83
N THR A 195 1.21 -3.18 5.34
CA THR A 195 1.99 -2.26 6.17
C THR A 195 1.13 -1.66 7.28
N LYS A 196 -0.14 -1.30 6.99
CA LYS A 196 -1.06 -0.85 8.03
C LYS A 196 -1.44 -1.98 8.98
N THR A 197 -1.62 -3.21 8.51
CA THR A 197 -1.77 -4.38 9.39
C THR A 197 -0.60 -4.52 10.37
N LEU A 198 0.65 -4.48 9.89
CA LEU A 198 1.85 -4.56 10.73
C LEU A 198 1.90 -3.45 11.79
N LEU A 199 1.59 -2.21 11.38
CA LEU A 199 1.48 -1.07 12.30
C LEU A 199 0.32 -1.23 13.29
N GLY A 200 -0.82 -1.75 12.86
CA GLY A 200 -1.98 -1.98 13.70
C GLY A 200 -1.75 -3.07 14.74
N ILE A 201 -0.95 -4.10 14.42
CA ILE A 201 -0.46 -5.10 15.38
C ILE A 201 0.47 -4.41 16.40
N LYS A 202 1.43 -3.60 15.93
CA LYS A 202 2.34 -2.83 16.79
C LYS A 202 1.58 -1.94 17.78
N GLU A 203 0.62 -1.15 17.30
CA GLU A 203 -0.19 -0.26 18.14
C GLU A 203 -0.95 -1.02 19.23
N ARG A 204 -1.45 -2.22 18.93
CA ARG A 204 -2.21 -3.03 19.88
C ARG A 204 -1.32 -3.72 20.90
N ALA A 205 -0.19 -4.26 20.46
CA ALA A 205 0.78 -4.91 21.33
C ALA A 205 1.49 -3.91 22.27
N GLU A 206 1.73 -2.67 21.80
CA GLU A 206 2.36 -1.60 22.60
C GLU A 206 1.35 -0.80 23.44
N GLY A 207 0.03 -1.10 23.32
CA GLY A 207 -1.02 -0.42 24.07
C GLY A 207 -1.33 1.00 23.61
N THR A 208 -0.98 1.37 22.38
CA THR A 208 -1.14 2.71 21.80
C THR A 208 -2.28 2.79 20.77
N ILE A 209 -3.34 1.99 20.92
CA ILE A 209 -4.43 1.83 19.94
C ILE A 209 -4.84 3.19 19.35
N GLY A 210 -4.48 3.40 18.07
CA GLY A 210 -4.77 4.63 17.35
C GLY A 210 -6.28 4.81 17.14
N GLY A 211 -6.76 6.05 17.22
CA GLY A 211 -8.17 6.35 16.97
C GLY A 211 -8.51 6.19 15.49
N SER A 212 -9.55 5.41 15.17
CA SER A 212 -10.09 5.21 13.80
C SER A 212 -10.35 6.50 13.01
N ALA A 213 -10.51 7.64 13.71
CA ALA A 213 -10.64 8.96 13.12
C ALA A 213 -9.38 9.43 12.36
N LEU A 214 -8.17 9.08 12.83
CA LEU A 214 -6.92 9.45 12.15
C LEU A 214 -6.76 8.66 10.85
N ASP A 215 -7.05 7.35 10.87
CA ASP A 215 -7.06 6.50 9.68
C ASP A 215 -8.10 6.99 8.66
N THR A 216 -9.27 7.42 9.14
CA THR A 216 -10.30 8.02 8.29
C THR A 216 -9.82 9.32 7.64
N LEU A 217 -9.18 10.20 8.41
CA LEU A 217 -8.64 11.45 7.89
C LEU A 217 -7.54 11.20 6.85
N GLU A 218 -6.64 10.25 7.12
CA GLU A 218 -5.57 9.83 6.21
C GLU A 218 -6.15 9.41 4.86
N VAL A 219 -7.15 8.53 4.88
CA VAL A 219 -7.83 8.05 3.67
C VAL A 219 -8.54 9.17 2.93
N LEU A 220 -9.24 10.07 3.64
CA LEU A 220 -9.89 11.22 3.02
C LEU A 220 -8.89 12.15 2.32
N LEU A 221 -7.72 12.37 2.92
CA LEU A 221 -6.66 13.18 2.32
C LEU A 221 -6.14 12.56 1.01
N TRP A 222 -6.04 11.23 0.93
CA TRP A 222 -5.70 10.55 -0.32
C TRP A 222 -6.75 10.78 -1.40
N PHE A 223 -8.04 10.63 -1.10
CA PHE A 223 -9.11 10.88 -2.07
C PHE A 223 -9.12 12.33 -2.57
N VAL A 224 -8.87 13.29 -1.68
CA VAL A 224 -8.73 14.71 -2.06
C VAL A 224 -7.52 14.90 -2.98
N ALA A 225 -6.37 14.31 -2.67
CA ALA A 225 -5.17 14.40 -3.51
C ALA A 225 -5.40 13.82 -4.92
N VAL A 226 -6.05 12.65 -5.02
CA VAL A 226 -6.41 12.04 -6.30
C VAL A 226 -7.37 12.93 -7.09
N LEU A 227 -8.40 13.47 -6.44
CA LEU A 227 -9.36 14.38 -7.09
C LEU A 227 -8.67 15.64 -7.61
N LEU A 228 -7.82 16.29 -6.80
CA LEU A 228 -7.07 17.48 -7.23
C LEU A 228 -6.14 17.16 -8.41
N THR A 229 -5.50 15.99 -8.41
CA THR A 229 -4.67 15.52 -9.52
C THR A 229 -5.49 15.37 -10.80
N ALA A 230 -6.65 14.70 -10.72
CA ALA A 230 -7.53 14.49 -11.86
C ALA A 230 -8.06 15.82 -12.44
N LEU A 231 -8.47 16.75 -11.58
CA LEU A 231 -8.91 18.09 -11.98
C LEU A 231 -7.77 18.88 -12.63
N ALA A 232 -6.55 18.79 -12.10
CA ALA A 232 -5.38 19.44 -12.68
C ALA A 232 -5.07 18.86 -14.07
N LEU A 233 -5.07 17.53 -14.24
CA LEU A 233 -4.86 16.89 -15.54
C LEU A 233 -5.94 17.30 -16.55
N ALA A 234 -7.22 17.32 -16.15
CA ALA A 234 -8.30 17.77 -17.01
C ALA A 234 -8.12 19.24 -17.43
N ALA A 235 -7.73 20.11 -16.51
CA ALA A 235 -7.45 21.52 -16.79
C ALA A 235 -6.25 21.70 -17.74
N ALA A 236 -5.24 20.83 -17.69
CA ALA A 236 -4.11 20.82 -18.60
C ALA A 236 -4.50 20.42 -20.03
N LEU A 237 -5.43 19.48 -20.17
CA LEU A 237 -5.91 18.99 -21.47
C LEU A 237 -6.81 19.99 -22.20
N VAL A 238 -7.60 20.77 -21.45
CA VAL A 238 -8.56 21.75 -22.02
C VAL A 238 -7.95 23.16 -22.12
N GLY A 239 -6.92 23.46 -21.33
CA GLY A 239 -6.29 24.77 -21.25
C GLY A 239 -5.35 25.08 -22.41
N ARG A 240 -5.30 26.35 -22.81
CA ARG A 240 -4.31 26.87 -23.78
C ARG A 240 -2.88 26.86 -23.20
N ASP A 241 -2.75 26.92 -21.88
CA ASP A 241 -1.49 26.79 -21.14
C ASP A 241 -1.47 25.44 -20.39
N TRP A 242 -0.75 24.47 -20.95
CA TRP A 242 -0.74 23.08 -20.49
C TRP A 242 0.20 22.82 -19.30
N TRP A 243 1.20 23.67 -19.08
CA TRP A 243 2.29 23.39 -18.13
C TRP A 243 1.97 23.69 -16.65
N PRO A 244 1.27 24.78 -16.25
CA PRO A 244 0.97 25.01 -14.83
C PRO A 244 0.09 23.93 -14.19
N PRO A 245 -1.02 23.48 -14.82
CA PRO A 245 -1.83 22.40 -14.27
C PRO A 245 -1.12 21.03 -14.32
N LEU A 246 -0.22 20.80 -15.28
CA LEU A 246 0.63 19.60 -15.30
C LEU A 246 1.61 19.58 -14.11
N ALA A 247 2.22 20.72 -13.78
CA ALA A 247 3.10 20.83 -12.61
C ALA A 247 2.34 20.58 -11.30
N VAL A 248 1.10 21.05 -11.19
CA VAL A 248 0.22 20.76 -10.05
C VAL A 248 -0.10 19.25 -9.96
N GLY A 249 -0.44 18.61 -11.09
CA GLY A 249 -0.68 17.18 -11.12
C GLY A 249 0.55 16.35 -10.71
N LEU A 250 1.75 16.72 -11.18
CA LEU A 250 2.99 16.06 -10.79
C LEU A 250 3.30 16.24 -9.30
N LEU A 251 3.11 17.44 -8.75
CA LEU A 251 3.27 17.68 -7.31
C LEU A 251 2.26 16.89 -6.48
N ALA A 252 1.03 16.70 -6.96
CA ALA A 252 0.01 15.92 -6.29
C ALA A 252 0.31 14.42 -6.32
N VAL A 253 0.90 13.90 -7.40
CA VAL A 253 1.43 12.51 -7.46
C VAL A 253 2.58 12.32 -6.46
N VAL A 254 3.50 13.28 -6.37
CA VAL A 254 4.57 13.24 -5.36
C VAL A 254 4.00 13.33 -3.94
N ALA A 255 2.99 14.17 -3.70
CA ALA A 255 2.32 14.25 -2.41
C ALA A 255 1.61 12.93 -2.04
N LEU A 256 0.93 12.31 -3.01
CA LEU A 256 0.29 11.00 -2.82
C LEU A 256 1.32 9.92 -2.50
N TRP A 257 2.47 9.93 -3.17
CA TRP A 257 3.60 9.05 -2.87
C TRP A 257 4.06 9.17 -1.41
N PHE A 258 4.33 10.39 -0.94
CA PHE A 258 4.70 10.63 0.47
C PHE A 258 3.60 10.24 1.45
N LEU A 259 2.33 10.44 1.09
CA LEU A 259 1.20 10.06 1.93
C LEU A 259 1.01 8.54 2.01
N LEU A 260 1.43 7.78 1.00
CA LEU A 260 1.35 6.32 0.97
C LEU A 260 2.56 5.66 1.65
N GLU A 261 3.76 6.22 1.51
CA GLU A 261 5.00 5.58 1.94
C GLU A 261 5.60 6.17 3.24
N ALA A 262 5.39 7.46 3.50
CA ALA A 262 6.11 8.20 4.53
C ALA A 262 5.19 8.71 5.64
N ARG A 263 4.60 7.79 6.42
CA ARG A 263 3.88 8.14 7.67
C ARG A 263 4.72 8.96 8.67
N ALA A 264 6.03 9.06 8.50
CA ALA A 264 6.92 9.91 9.29
C ALA A 264 6.84 11.42 8.97
N LEU A 265 6.13 11.83 7.90
CA LEU A 265 6.25 13.18 7.32
C LEU A 265 4.89 13.87 7.01
N LEU A 266 3.86 13.62 7.82
CA LEU A 266 2.57 14.33 7.80
C LEU A 266 2.66 15.87 7.56
N PRO A 267 3.63 16.62 8.14
CA PRO A 267 3.76 18.06 7.89
C PRO A 267 4.11 18.42 6.44
N GLN A 268 4.82 17.55 5.74
CA GLN A 268 5.32 17.81 4.38
C GLN A 268 4.25 17.50 3.33
N GLY A 269 3.43 16.46 3.57
CA GLY A 269 2.21 16.21 2.79
C GLY A 269 1.22 17.38 2.86
N LEU A 270 0.99 17.93 4.06
CA LEU A 270 0.15 19.13 4.24
C LEU A 270 0.74 20.38 3.58
N LEU A 271 2.07 20.58 3.69
CA LEU A 271 2.77 21.68 3.02
C LEU A 271 2.63 21.59 1.49
N LEU A 272 2.77 20.39 0.93
CA LEU A 272 2.61 20.14 -0.50
C LEU A 272 1.17 20.37 -0.97
N ILE A 273 0.17 19.92 -0.21
CA ILE A 273 -1.25 20.20 -0.48
C ILE A 273 -1.51 21.72 -0.45
N ALA A 274 -0.94 22.44 0.50
CA ALA A 274 -1.06 23.90 0.58
C ALA A 274 -0.41 24.59 -0.63
N LEU A 275 0.77 24.14 -1.08
CA LEU A 275 1.45 24.66 -2.27
C LEU A 275 0.67 24.36 -3.56
N ILE A 276 0.06 23.18 -3.66
CA ILE A 276 -0.86 22.79 -4.75
C ILE A 276 -2.08 23.72 -4.79
N PHE A 277 -2.69 23.99 -3.63
CA PHE A 277 -3.83 24.88 -3.52
C PHE A 277 -3.49 26.33 -3.91
N VAL A 278 -2.33 26.84 -3.46
CA VAL A 278 -1.82 28.15 -3.85
C VAL A 278 -1.52 28.22 -5.36
N GLY A 279 -0.95 27.16 -5.93
CA GLY A 279 -0.69 27.06 -7.38
C GLY A 279 -1.98 27.08 -8.21
N LEU A 280 -3.04 26.39 -7.76
CA LEU A 280 -4.37 26.41 -8.38
C LEU A 280 -5.01 27.80 -8.33
N LEU A 281 -4.98 28.46 -7.17
CA LEU A 281 -5.51 29.82 -7.01
C LEU A 281 -4.76 30.85 -7.88
N TRP A 282 -3.44 30.72 -7.99
CA TRP A 282 -2.63 31.58 -8.85
C TRP A 282 -2.88 31.34 -10.35
N GLY A 283 -3.05 30.09 -10.76
CA GLY A 283 -3.41 29.74 -12.14
C GLY A 283 -4.80 30.26 -12.54
N LEU A 284 -5.75 30.26 -11.61
CA LEU A 284 -7.10 30.81 -11.81
C LEU A 284 -7.11 32.35 -11.83
N SER A 285 -6.29 33.02 -11.00
CA SER A 285 -6.24 34.49 -10.95
C SER A 285 -5.63 35.13 -12.20
N LYS A 286 -4.76 34.41 -12.93
CA LYS A 286 -4.25 34.90 -14.22
C LYS A 286 -5.26 34.84 -15.37
N ARG A 287 -6.36 34.09 -15.22
CA ARG A 287 -7.44 34.02 -16.21
C ARG A 287 -8.43 35.18 -16.10
N THR A 288 -8.45 35.91 -14.99
CA THR A 288 -9.43 36.98 -14.71
C THR A 288 -8.94 38.40 -15.00
N LEU A 289 -7.70 38.60 -15.47
CA LEU A 289 -7.24 39.93 -15.88
C LEU A 289 -7.76 40.26 -17.29
N PRO A 290 -8.66 41.25 -17.45
CA PRO A 290 -9.07 41.69 -18.77
C PRO A 290 -7.88 42.31 -19.50
N ARG A 291 -7.67 41.91 -20.75
CA ARG A 291 -6.69 42.56 -21.63
C ARG A 291 -7.06 44.03 -21.76
N GLN A 292 -6.17 44.92 -21.35
CA GLN A 292 -6.28 46.32 -21.75
C GLN A 292 -6.29 46.36 -23.29
N PRO A 293 -7.26 47.08 -23.91
CA PRO A 293 -7.23 47.27 -25.35
C PRO A 293 -5.96 48.05 -25.69
N ALA A 294 -5.26 47.62 -26.74
CA ALA A 294 -4.09 48.31 -27.24
C ALA A 294 -4.46 49.77 -27.54
N ALA A 295 -3.77 50.70 -26.87
CA ALA A 295 -3.85 52.11 -27.22
C ALA A 295 -3.27 52.27 -28.63
N GLY A 296 -4.15 52.62 -29.57
CA GLY A 296 -3.78 53.16 -30.88
C GLY A 296 -3.41 54.63 -30.77
#